data_AF-A0A2H9P028-F1
#
_entry.id   AF-A0A2H9P028-F1
#
_cell.length_a   1.000
_cell.length_b   1.000
_cell.length_c   1.000
_cell.angle_alpha   90.00
_cell.angle_beta   90.00
_cell.angle_gamma   90.00
#
_symmetry.space_group_name_H-M   'P 1'
#
loop_
_entity.id
_entity.type
_entity.pdbx_description
1 polymer ?
#
loop_
_entity_poly.entity_id
_entity_poly.type
_entity_poly.pdbx_seq_one_letter_code
_entity_poly.pdbx_strand_id
1 'polypeptide(L)' 'MISFNAKKQLIGFLSEDIGKGDITSALLPKKKINARIISRETAVVAGVNHAREIFKLKGCSVIIAKKDG' A
#
# COMPACT_ATOMS: atom_id res chain seq x y z
N MET A 1 -15.17 -13.51 -20.27
CA MET A 1 -14.45 -12.39 -19.62
C MET A 1 -13.94 -12.87 -18.27
N ILE A 2 -12.62 -12.93 -18.06
CA ILE A 2 -12.07 -13.23 -16.74
C ILE A 2 -12.36 -12.01 -15.86
N SER A 3 -13.19 -12.18 -14.84
CA SER A 3 -13.50 -11.12 -13.88
C SER A 3 -12.21 -10.68 -13.17
N PHE A 4 -11.80 -9.43 -13.37
CA PHE A 4 -10.65 -8.85 -12.68
C PHE A 4 -10.95 -8.74 -11.18
N ASN A 5 -10.34 -9.59 -10.36
CA ASN A 5 -10.39 -9.47 -8.91
C ASN A 5 -9.21 -8.63 -8.42
N ALA A 6 -9.44 -7.33 -8.28
CA ALA A 6 -8.42 -6.37 -7.85
C ALA A 6 -7.73 -6.78 -6.56
N LYS A 7 -8.48 -7.25 -5.56
CA LYS A 7 -7.92 -7.67 -4.27
C LYS A 7 -6.97 -8.86 -4.41
N LYS A 8 -7.32 -9.85 -5.22
CA LYS A 8 -6.46 -11.01 -5.49
C LYS A 8 -5.14 -10.59 -6.14
N GLN A 9 -5.19 -9.62 -7.07
CA GLN A 9 -4.01 -9.09 -7.72
C GLN A 9 -3.13 -8.30 -6.75
N LEU A 10 -3.72 -7.45 -5.91
CA LEU A 10 -2.98 -6.70 -4.89
C LEU A 10 -2.24 -7.62 -3.89
N ILE A 11 -2.88 -8.74 -3.50
CA ILE A 11 -2.21 -9.76 -2.67
C ILE A 11 -1.05 -10.38 -3.44
N GLY A 12 -1.24 -10.70 -4.72
CA GLY A 12 -0.19 -11.22 -5.60
C GLY A 12 1.04 -10.31 -5.67
N PHE A 13 0.83 -9.01 -5.92
CA PHE A 13 1.91 -8.01 -5.95
C PHE A 13 2.64 -7.91 -4.62
N LEU A 14 1.91 -7.98 -3.51
CA LEU A 14 2.50 -7.92 -2.17
C LEU A 14 3.30 -9.19 -1.83
N SER A 15 2.85 -10.35 -2.29
CA SER A 15 3.56 -11.63 -2.14
C SER A 15 4.82 -11.69 -3.01
N GLU A 16 4.77 -11.13 -4.22
CA GLU A 16 5.92 -11.01 -5.13
C GLU A 16 7.03 -10.16 -4.49
N ASP A 17 6.68 -8.99 -3.97
CA ASP A 17 7.65 -8.03 -3.41
C ASP A 17 8.25 -8.50 -2.07
N ILE A 18 7.42 -9.06 -1.18
CA ILE A 18 7.89 -9.52 0.15
C ILE A 18 8.61 -10.87 0.06
N GLY A 19 8.17 -11.78 -0.82
CA GLY A 19 8.69 -13.13 -0.92
C GLY A 19 8.71 -13.85 0.43
N LYS A 20 9.92 -14.14 0.94
CA LYS A 20 10.14 -14.82 2.23
C LYS A 20 10.12 -13.88 3.45
N GLY A 21 10.06 -12.57 3.24
CA GLY A 21 10.06 -11.55 4.28
C GLY A 21 10.92 -10.33 3.92
N ASP A 22 10.67 -9.22 4.59
CA ASP A 22 11.46 -7.98 4.48
C ASP A 22 12.63 -8.01 5.49
N ILE A 23 13.80 -8.47 5.03
CA ILE A 23 15.01 -8.62 5.85
C ILE A 23 15.54 -7.28 6.36
N THR A 24 15.34 -6.19 5.63
CA THR A 24 15.83 -4.86 6.00
C THR A 24 15.02 -4.32 7.18
N SER A 25 13.70 -4.47 7.13
CA SER A 25 12.82 -4.10 8.24
C SER A 25 13.05 -4.94 9.49
N ALA A 26 13.49 -6.20 9.33
CA ALA A 26 13.75 -7.11 10.45
C ALA A 26 14.91 -6.67 11.34
N LEU A 27 15.82 -5.83 10.84
CA LEU A 27 16.92 -5.25 11.59
C LEU A 27 16.47 -4.10 12.53
N LEU A 28 15.24 -3.59 12.34
CA LEU A 28 14.71 -2.47 13.11
C LEU A 28 13.86 -2.96 14.30
N PRO A 29 13.83 -2.22 15.42
CA PRO A 29 12.96 -2.55 16.54
C PRO A 29 11.49 -2.42 16.16
N LYS A 30 10.65 -3.33 16.67
CA LYS A 30 9.20 -3.31 16.45
C LYS A 30 8.58 -2.11 17.18
N LYS A 31 8.17 -1.09 16.41
CA LYS A 31 7.51 0.12 16.92
C LYS A 31 6.37 0.55 16.01
N LYS A 32 5.32 1.15 16.59
CA LYS A 32 4.26 1.81 15.83
C LYS A 32 4.78 3.17 15.35
N ILE A 33 4.55 3.49 14.09
CA ILE A 33 4.96 4.75 13.46
C ILE A 33 3.80 5.34 12.66
N ASN A 34 3.92 6.64 12.37
CA ASN A 34 3.04 7.34 11.44
C ASN A 34 3.87 7.82 10.24
N ALA A 35 3.31 7.75 9.04
CA ALA A 35 3.94 8.18 7.80
C ALA A 35 2.97 8.99 6.93
N ARG A 36 3.50 9.77 5.98
CA ARG A 36 2.72 10.55 5.01
C ARG A 36 3.30 10.36 3.61
N ILE A 37 2.43 10.18 2.62
CA ILE A 37 2.79 10.17 1.20
C ILE A 37 2.61 11.59 0.68
N ILE A 38 3.63 12.13 0.02
CA ILE A 38 3.65 13.49 -0.51
C ILE A 38 3.93 13.46 -2.01
N SER A 39 3.17 14.23 -2.79
CA SER A 39 3.54 14.53 -4.16
C SER A 39 4.64 15.60 -4.15
N ARG A 40 5.68 15.43 -4.96
CA ARG A 40 6.76 16.43 -5.10
C ARG A 40 6.54 17.38 -6.27
N GLU A 41 5.51 17.12 -7.06
CA GLU A 41 5.16 17.86 -8.28
C GLU A 41 3.63 18.03 -8.38
N THR A 42 3.20 18.94 -9.25
CA THR A 42 1.77 19.12 -9.54
C THR A 42 1.26 17.94 -10.35
N ALA A 43 0.23 17.25 -9.86
CA ALA A 43 -0.30 16.05 -10.48
C ALA A 43 -1.80 15.86 -10.19
N VAL A 44 -2.47 15.08 -11.04
CA VAL A 44 -3.78 14.50 -10.77
C VAL A 44 -3.57 13.18 -10.03
N VAL A 45 -4.23 13.01 -8.89
CA VAL A 45 -4.05 11.81 -8.07
C VAL A 45 -5.05 10.74 -8.50
N ALA A 46 -4.61 9.50 -8.64
CA ALA A 46 -5.47 8.35 -8.93
C ALA A 46 -4.97 7.10 -8.19
N GLY A 47 -5.88 6.15 -7.94
CA GLY A 47 -5.54 4.86 -7.33
C GLY A 47 -5.48 4.87 -5.80
N VAL A 48 -6.02 5.90 -5.13
CA VAL A 48 -5.95 6.02 -3.66
C VAL A 48 -6.62 4.85 -2.94
N ASN A 49 -7.67 4.27 -3.54
CA ASN A 49 -8.35 3.11 -2.99
C ASN A 49 -7.49 1.84 -3.02
N HIS A 50 -6.68 1.65 -4.07
CA HIS A 50 -5.77 0.51 -4.18
C HIS A 50 -4.63 0.64 -3.16
N ALA A 51 -4.02 1.83 -3.06
CA ALA A 51 -3.01 2.11 -2.05
C ALA A 51 -3.53 1.86 -0.62
N ARG A 52 -4.76 2.33 -0.32
CA ARG A 52 -5.41 2.08 0.96
C ARG A 52 -5.58 0.58 1.24
N GLU A 53 -6.00 -0.20 0.25
CA GLU A 53 -6.21 -1.65 0.43
C GLU A 53 -4.89 -2.37 0.74
N ILE A 54 -3.78 -2.03 0.07
CA ILE A 54 -2.46 -2.61 0.34
C ILE A 54 -2.07 -2.41 1.81
N PHE A 55 -2.19 -1.19 2.33
CA PHE A 55 -1.87 -0.91 3.74
C PHE A 55 -2.83 -1.58 4.71
N LYS A 56 -4.12 -1.66 4.39
CA LYS A 56 -5.11 -2.39 5.19
C LYS A 56 -4.81 -3.89 5.26
N LEU A 57 -4.35 -4.50 4.18
CA LEU A 57 -3.95 -5.92 4.16
C LEU A 57 -2.80 -6.21 5.15
N LYS A 58 -1.97 -5.22 5.48
CA LYS A 58 -0.92 -5.31 6.50
C LYS A 58 -1.35 -4.79 7.89
N GLY A 59 -2.63 -4.49 8.08
CA GLY A 59 -3.18 -4.06 9.37
C GLY A 59 -2.95 -2.58 9.71
N CYS A 60 -2.58 -1.75 8.73
CA CYS A 60 -2.37 -0.32 8.95
C CYS A 60 -3.70 0.46 8.90
N SER A 61 -3.78 1.53 9.71
CA SER A 61 -4.80 2.57 9.56
C SER A 61 -4.39 3.57 8.48
N VAL A 62 -5.33 4.00 7.64
CA VAL A 62 -5.05 4.87 6.49
C VAL A 62 -6.09 5.98 6.41
N ILE A 63 -5.61 7.21 6.21
CA ILE A 63 -6.44 8.40 5.96
C ILE A 63 -6.17 8.89 4.53
N ILE A 64 -7.22 9.02 3.72
CA ILE A 64 -7.12 9.57 2.37
C ILE A 64 -7.20 11.09 2.47
N ALA A 65 -6.07 11.77 2.24
CA ALA A 65 -6.00 13.24 2.30
C ALA A 65 -6.55 13.94 1.05
N LYS A 66 -6.46 13.28 -0.12
CA LYS A 66 -6.97 13.76 -1.41
C LYS A 66 -7.62 12.58 -2.15
N LYS A 67 -8.82 12.76 -2.68
CA LYS A 67 -9.55 11.75 -3.46
C LYS A 67 -8.99 11.68 -4.89
N ASP A 68 -9.30 10.59 -5.59
CA ASP A 68 -8.99 10.47 -7.02
C ASP A 68 -9.63 11.63 -7.80
N GLY A 69 -8.88 12.25 -8.73
CA GLY A 69 -9.25 13.52 -9.40
C GLY A 69 -8.60 14.73 -8.74
#